data_AF-A0A1V3JST4-F1
#
_entry.id   AF-A0A1V3JST4-F1
#
_cell.length_a   1.000
_cell.length_b   1.000
_cell.length_c   1.000
_cell.angle_alpha   90.00
_cell.angle_beta   90.00
_cell.angle_gamma   90.00
#
_symmetry.space_group_name_H-M   'P 1'
#
loop_
_entity.id
_entity.type
_entity.pdbx_description
1 polymer ?
#
loop_
_entity_poly.entity_id
_entity_poly.type
_entity_poly.pdbx_seq_one_letter_code
_entity_poly.pdbx_strand_id
1 'polypeptide(L)'
;MIKRELTTIEFTVQINQADHLLLKQAAFFEGLSLDDFIVNSALSVAKQTIRKHNTLHLTINDQNVFAKALISSPYPNTTMQKALQLSSELLEE
;
A
#
# COMPACT_ATOMS: atom_id res chain seq x y z
N MET A 1 -4.03 7.37 -30.99
CA MET A 1 -3.17 6.49 -30.16
C MET A 1 -2.15 7.36 -29.44
N ILE A 2 -2.25 7.48 -28.13
CA ILE A 2 -1.29 8.27 -27.32
C ILE A 2 -0.06 7.38 -27.10
N LYS A 3 1.07 7.71 -27.73
CA LYS A 3 2.37 7.11 -27.39
C LYS A 3 2.72 7.60 -25.99
N ARG A 4 2.62 6.71 -24.99
CA ARG A 4 3.13 6.96 -23.65
C ARG A 4 4.65 6.90 -23.73
N GLU A 5 5.33 8.03 -23.63
CA GLU A 5 6.79 8.03 -23.48
C GLU A 5 7.12 7.27 -22.18
N LEU A 6 7.94 6.23 -22.28
CA LEU A 6 8.45 5.53 -21.12
C LEU A 6 9.53 6.41 -20.50
N THR A 7 9.17 7.15 -19.45
CA THR A 7 10.14 7.91 -18.66
C THR A 7 10.95 6.92 -17.81
N THR A 8 12.19 6.64 -18.22
CA THR A 8 13.13 5.84 -17.42
C THR A 8 13.71 6.72 -16.31
N ILE A 9 13.68 6.22 -15.07
CA ILE A 9 14.28 6.86 -13.91
C ILE A 9 15.43 5.96 -13.43
N GLU A 10 16.63 6.50 -13.40
CA GLU A 10 17.81 5.83 -12.83
C GLU A 10 18.00 6.26 -11.37
N PHE A 11 18.40 5.33 -10.51
CA PHE A 11 18.79 5.62 -9.14
C PHE A 11 20.05 4.83 -8.77
N THR A 12 20.96 5.46 -8.04
CA THR A 12 22.22 4.85 -7.59
C THR A 12 22.15 4.57 -6.09
N VAL A 13 22.59 3.38 -5.67
CA VAL A 13 22.66 2.98 -4.26
C VAL A 13 24.08 2.52 -3.94
N GLN A 14 24.60 2.95 -2.79
CA GLN A 14 25.87 2.48 -2.26
C GLN A 14 25.62 1.32 -1.30
N ILE A 15 26.31 0.21 -1.52
CA ILE A 15 26.26 -0.99 -0.67
C ILE A 15 27.68 -1.44 -0.35
N ASN A 16 27.86 -2.10 0.80
CA ASN A 16 29.16 -2.67 1.14
C ASN A 16 29.41 -3.96 0.32
N GLN A 17 30.65 -4.45 0.36
CA GLN A 17 31.06 -5.64 -0.38
C GLN A 17 30.33 -6.91 0.07
N ALA A 18 30.05 -7.06 1.35
CA ALA A 18 29.37 -8.25 1.88
C ALA A 18 27.92 -8.33 1.37
N ASP A 19 27.19 -7.22 1.40
CA ASP A 19 25.83 -7.12 0.89
C ASP A 19 25.80 -7.37 -0.63
N HIS A 20 26.76 -6.83 -1.38
CA HIS A 20 26.86 -7.09 -2.82
C HIS A 20 27.06 -8.58 -3.12
N LEU A 21 27.92 -9.28 -2.37
CA LEU A 21 28.14 -10.71 -2.55
C LEU A 21 26.89 -11.52 -2.21
N LEU A 22 26.20 -11.16 -1.13
CA LEU A 22 24.95 -11.80 -0.72
C LEU A 22 23.86 -11.65 -1.79
N LEU A 23 23.65 -10.42 -2.29
CA LEU A 23 22.66 -10.13 -3.33
C LEU A 23 22.98 -10.88 -4.62
N LYS A 24 24.26 -10.94 -5.01
CA LYS A 24 24.69 -11.68 -6.21
C LYS A 24 24.44 -13.18 -6.08
N GLN A 25 24.67 -13.75 -4.90
CA GLN A 25 24.39 -15.16 -4.63
C GLN A 25 22.88 -15.46 -4.68
N ALA A 26 22.05 -14.59 -4.08
CA ALA A 26 20.61 -14.73 -4.14
C ALA A 26 20.07 -14.62 -5.58
N ALA A 27 20.54 -13.64 -6.35
CA ALA A 27 20.20 -13.49 -7.76
C ALA A 27 20.55 -14.74 -8.59
N PHE A 28 21.71 -15.34 -8.32
CA PHE A 28 22.12 -16.60 -8.95
C PHE A 28 21.14 -17.75 -8.67
N PHE A 29 20.66 -17.90 -7.43
CA PHE A 29 19.69 -18.95 -7.09
C PHE A 29 18.31 -18.73 -7.72
N GLU A 30 17.90 -17.48 -7.90
CA GLU A 30 16.65 -17.12 -8.59
C GLU A 30 16.78 -17.14 -10.13
N GLY A 31 17.99 -17.34 -10.66
CA GLY A 31 18.26 -17.32 -12.10
C GLY A 31 18.08 -15.93 -12.74
N LEU A 32 18.26 -14.87 -11.95
CA LEU A 32 18.11 -13.47 -12.36
C LEU A 32 19.47 -12.76 -12.44
N SER A 33 19.56 -11.69 -13.22
CA SER A 33 20.65 -10.74 -13.08
C SER A 33 20.55 -10.00 -11.74
N LEU A 34 21.65 -9.40 -11.29
CA LEU A 34 21.70 -8.72 -10.00
C LEU A 34 20.71 -7.53 -9.94
N ASP A 35 20.65 -6.74 -11.00
CA ASP A 35 19.73 -5.60 -11.15
C ASP A 35 18.26 -6.05 -11.16
N ASP A 36 17.92 -7.08 -11.95
CA ASP A 36 16.57 -7.64 -11.97
C ASP A 36 16.17 -8.18 -10.60
N PHE A 37 17.08 -8.88 -9.92
CA PHE A 37 16.85 -9.39 -8.57
C PHE A 37 16.58 -8.26 -7.57
N ILE A 38 17.39 -7.19 -7.59
CA ILE A 38 17.24 -6.05 -6.69
C ILE A 38 15.90 -5.34 -6.94
N VAL A 39 15.57 -5.04 -8.20
CA VAL A 39 14.34 -4.34 -8.56
C VAL A 39 13.12 -5.18 -8.19
N ASN A 40 13.11 -6.47 -8.53
CA ASN A 40 11.98 -7.35 -8.21
C ASN A 40 11.79 -7.53 -6.70
N SER A 41 12.89 -7.68 -5.96
CA SER A 41 12.85 -7.81 -4.51
C SER A 41 12.29 -6.54 -3.85
N ALA A 42 12.81 -5.38 -4.25
CA ALA A 42 12.35 -4.08 -3.74
C ALA A 42 10.87 -3.85 -4.07
N LEU A 43 10.43 -4.14 -5.30
CA LEU A 43 9.04 -4.00 -5.72
C LEU A 43 8.11 -4.95 -4.97
N SER A 44 8.55 -6.18 -4.69
CA SER A 44 7.76 -7.15 -3.92
C SER A 44 7.50 -6.64 -2.50
N VAL A 45 8.56 -6.19 -1.82
CA VAL A 45 8.48 -5.61 -0.46
C VAL A 45 7.64 -4.35 -0.45
N ALA A 46 7.80 -3.46 -1.44
CA ALA A 46 6.99 -2.25 -1.56
C ALA A 46 5.50 -2.58 -1.72
N LYS A 47 5.15 -3.52 -2.61
CA LYS A 47 3.76 -3.98 -2.80
C LYS A 47 3.18 -4.56 -1.52
N GLN A 48 3.94 -5.40 -0.81
CA GLN A 48 3.50 -5.98 0.46
C GLN A 48 3.29 -4.90 1.53
N THR A 49 4.21 -3.92 1.61
CA THR A 49 4.14 -2.81 2.56
C THR A 49 2.91 -1.95 2.31
N ILE A 50 2.65 -1.57 1.06
CA ILE A 50 1.45 -0.80 0.69
C ILE A 50 0.18 -1.60 1.00
N ARG A 51 0.13 -2.89 0.62
CA ARG A 51 -1.01 -3.76 0.93
C ARG A 51 -1.28 -3.84 2.43
N LYS A 52 -0.23 -3.98 3.25
CA LYS A 52 -0.35 -4.06 4.71
C LYS A 52 -1.00 -2.82 5.32
N HIS A 53 -0.72 -1.63 4.78
CA HIS A 53 -1.27 -0.38 5.30
C HIS A 53 -2.64 -0.02 4.70
N ASN A 54 -2.95 -0.50 3.49
CA ASN A 54 -4.19 -0.18 2.79
C ASN A 54 -5.29 -1.24 2.92
N THR A 55 -4.97 -2.41 3.49
CA THR A 55 -5.95 -3.50 3.65
C THR A 55 -6.44 -3.55 5.09
N LEU A 56 -7.74 -3.35 5.29
CA LEU A 56 -8.38 -3.60 6.57
C LEU A 56 -8.70 -5.09 6.68
N HIS A 57 -7.95 -5.82 7.52
CA HIS A 57 -8.30 -7.20 7.86
C HIS A 57 -9.35 -7.22 8.97
N LEU A 58 -10.57 -7.66 8.60
CA LEU A 58 -11.70 -7.81 9.51
C LEU A 58 -11.89 -9.27 9.90
N THR A 59 -12.29 -9.54 11.14
CA THR A 59 -12.77 -10.88 11.54
C THR A 59 -14.04 -11.23 10.77
N ILE A 60 -14.44 -12.51 10.72
CA ILE A 60 -15.71 -12.90 10.05
C ILE A 60 -16.90 -12.15 10.67
N ASN A 61 -16.89 -11.95 11.99
CA ASN A 61 -17.93 -11.18 12.65
C ASN A 61 -17.95 -9.72 12.19
N ASP A 62 -16.79 -9.07 12.15
CA ASP A 62 -16.69 -7.67 11.75
C ASP A 62 -16.98 -7.46 10.26
N GLN A 63 -16.63 -8.43 9.41
CA GLN A 63 -17.02 -8.46 7.99
C GLN A 63 -18.55 -8.47 7.85
N ASN A 64 -19.25 -9.28 8.66
CA ASN A 64 -20.71 -9.32 8.64
C ASN A 64 -21.33 -8.00 9.12
N VAL A 65 -20.78 -7.39 10.18
CA VAL A 65 -21.23 -6.08 10.67
C VAL A 65 -21.00 -5.00 9.59
N PHE A 66 -19.82 -4.98 8.99
CA PHE A 66 -19.45 -4.04 7.93
C PHE A 66 -20.34 -4.21 6.69
N ALA A 67 -20.55 -5.43 6.22
CA ALA A 67 -21.42 -5.71 5.07
C ALA A 67 -22.88 -5.30 5.35
N LYS A 68 -23.40 -5.60 6.55
CA LYS A 68 -24.74 -5.15 6.95
C LYS A 68 -24.85 -3.63 6.96
N ALA A 69 -23.84 -2.92 7.46
CA ALA A 69 -23.80 -1.46 7.47
C ALA A 69 -23.73 -0.86 6.05
N LEU A 70 -23.10 -1.54 5.08
CA LEU A 70 -23.12 -1.11 3.68
C LEU A 70 -24.48 -1.34 3.00
N ILE A 71 -25.12 -2.47 3.27
CA ILE A 71 -26.42 -2.85 2.65
C ILE A 71 -27.57 -2.04 3.26
N SER A 72 -27.55 -1.85 4.58
CA SER A 72 -28.55 -1.11 5.34
C SER A 72 -27.81 -0.13 6.24
N SER A 73 -27.51 1.03 5.66
CA SER A 73 -26.79 2.08 6.37
C SER A 73 -27.61 2.57 7.56
N PRO A 74 -27.10 2.43 8.81
CA PRO A 74 -27.80 2.89 9.99
C PRO A 74 -27.85 4.42 10.00
N TYR A 75 -28.95 4.98 10.51
CA TYR A 75 -29.04 6.42 10.68
C TYR A 75 -28.05 6.89 11.76
N PRO A 76 -27.35 8.03 11.56
CA PRO A 76 -26.43 8.56 12.57
C PRO A 76 -27.14 8.77 13.90
N ASN A 77 -26.53 8.33 15.00
CA ASN A 77 -27.10 8.58 16.33
C ASN A 77 -26.98 10.06 16.74
N THR A 78 -27.61 10.44 17.85
CA THR A 78 -27.64 11.84 18.32
C THR A 78 -26.25 12.46 18.54
N THR A 79 -25.27 11.68 18.99
CA THR A 79 -23.89 12.14 19.16
C THR A 79 -23.21 12.38 17.82
N MET A 80 -23.39 11.48 16.84
CA MET A 80 -22.87 11.63 15.48
C MET A 80 -23.52 12.83 14.76
N GLN A 81 -24.82 13.05 14.94
CA GLN A 81 -25.51 14.23 14.39
C GLN A 81 -24.92 15.54 14.93
N LYS A 82 -24.68 15.61 16.24
CA LYS A 82 -24.01 16.78 16.84
C LYS A 82 -22.60 16.98 16.31
N ALA A 83 -21.83 15.90 16.12
CA ALA A 83 -20.48 15.98 15.56
C ALA A 83 -20.49 16.45 14.09
N LEU A 84 -21.45 15.98 13.30
CA LEU A 84 -21.65 16.44 11.92
C LEU A 84 -21.99 17.93 11.87
N GLN A 85 -22.90 18.40 12.73
CA GLN A 85 -23.26 19.81 12.83
C GLN A 85 -22.07 20.68 13.23
N LEU A 86 -21.30 20.25 14.24
CA LEU A 86 -20.08 20.95 14.64
C LEU A 86 -19.05 21.00 13.49
N SER A 87 -18.92 19.92 12.71
CA SER A 87 -17.98 19.88 11.59
C SER A 87 -18.37 20.82 10.45
N SER A 88 -19.66 20.99 10.15
CA SER A 88 -20.11 21.97 9.16
C SER A 88 -19.86 23.41 9.62
N GLU A 89 -20.09 23.70 10.90
CA GLU A 89 -19.83 25.03 11.47
C GLU A 89 -18.33 25.40 11.43
N LEU A 90 -17.43 24.43 11.60
CA LEU A 90 -15.98 24.65 11.58
C LEU A 90 -15.35 24.73 10.17
N LEU A 91 -16.05 24.23 9.14
CA LEU A 91 -15.56 24.18 7.76
C LEU A 91 -16.21 25.25 6.85
N GLU A 92 -17.17 26.01 7.37
CA GLU A 92 -17.81 27.13 6.70
C GLU A 92 -17.16 28.51 7.01
N GLU A 93 -15.98 28.51 7.67
CA GLU A 93 -15.04 29.65 7.76
C GLU A 93 -13.85 29.48 6.81
#